data_AF-A0A0C3A4Y2-F1
#
_entry.id   AF-A0A0C3A4Y2-F1
#
_cell.length_a   1.000
_cell.length_b   1.000
_cell.length_c   1.000
_cell.angle_alpha   90.00
_cell.angle_beta   90.00
_cell.angle_gamma   90.00
#
_symmetry.space_group_name_H-M   'P 1'
#
loop_
_entity.id
_entity.type
_entity.pdbx_description
1 polymer ?
#
loop_
_entity_poly.entity_id
_entity_poly.type
_entity_poly.pdbx_seq_one_letter_code
_entity_poly.pdbx_strand_id
1 'polypeptide(L)'
;MNTNYSICNALAYHSKGIPRALVIYDVGCQWSINFGRRVESSSSLSLPEALEIIPAVGKFHLAAHKLSCFSRYSLNFIKGAGHLDGEILETLWAPFNKISPTARSMSQAHRQEVYDDHMRDSNWKKIVGIVVSLQKKYKTGEKCFEEMKEAYEQLTSVIEPSKVSQWDLDASRAESERGEALDIYLLTMDKG
;
A
#
# COMPACT_ATOMS: atom_id res chain seq x y z
N MET A 1 -10.15 14.09 13.16
CA MET A 1 -10.58 13.02 12.24
C MET A 1 -10.10 11.69 12.80
N ASN A 2 -10.98 10.69 12.90
CA ASN A 2 -10.70 9.39 13.52
C ASN A 2 -9.48 8.67 12.89
N THR A 3 -9.22 8.88 11.59
CA THR A 3 -8.11 8.24 10.87
C THR A 3 -6.73 8.49 11.48
N ASN A 4 -6.43 9.70 11.97
CA ASN A 4 -5.13 9.96 12.61
C ASN A 4 -4.97 9.13 13.89
N TYR A 5 -6.04 9.04 14.69
CA TYR A 5 -6.06 8.22 15.89
C TYR A 5 -5.86 6.74 15.55
N SER A 6 -6.62 6.21 14.58
CA SER A 6 -6.48 4.82 14.14
C SER A 6 -5.07 4.50 13.65
N ILE A 7 -4.48 5.37 12.82
CA ILE A 7 -3.13 5.19 12.28
C ILE A 7 -2.09 5.27 13.40
N CYS A 8 -2.14 6.28 14.28
CA CYS A 8 -1.18 6.39 15.39
C CYS A 8 -1.22 5.16 16.30
N ASN A 9 -2.42 4.70 16.66
CA ASN A 9 -2.55 3.50 17.51
C ASN A 9 -2.07 2.23 16.80
N ALA A 10 -2.41 2.05 15.52
CA ALA A 10 -1.92 0.92 14.74
C ALA A 10 -0.38 0.94 14.62
N LEU A 11 0.21 2.11 14.38
CA LEU A 11 1.66 2.28 14.31
C LEU A 11 2.32 2.14 15.67
N ALA A 12 1.65 2.40 16.78
CA ALA A 12 2.21 2.20 18.13
C ALA A 12 2.13 0.74 18.61
N TYR A 13 1.24 -0.06 18.03
CA TYR A 13 1.00 -1.43 18.48
C TYR A 13 2.10 -2.40 18.01
N HIS A 14 2.91 -2.90 18.97
CA HIS A 14 3.99 -3.87 18.72
C HIS A 14 4.99 -3.49 17.63
N SER A 15 5.25 -2.19 17.46
CA SER A 15 6.15 -1.66 16.42
C SER A 15 7.56 -1.33 16.88
N LYS A 16 7.92 -1.67 18.12
CA LYS A 16 9.26 -1.37 18.67
C LYS A 16 10.34 -2.01 17.79
N GLY A 17 11.26 -1.19 17.29
CA GLY A 17 12.36 -1.62 16.42
C GLY A 17 12.00 -1.74 14.93
N ILE A 18 10.76 -1.40 14.54
CA ILE A 18 10.38 -1.30 13.13
C ILE A 18 10.81 0.09 12.63
N PRO A 19 11.73 0.19 11.65
CA PRO A 19 12.25 1.48 11.21
C PRO A 19 11.31 2.19 10.23
N ARG A 20 10.45 1.45 9.53
CA ARG A 20 9.61 1.99 8.45
C ARG A 20 8.23 1.35 8.46
N ALA A 21 7.21 2.17 8.26
CA ALA A 21 5.83 1.73 8.08
C ALA A 21 5.26 2.23 6.75
N LEU A 22 4.75 1.30 5.94
CA LEU A 22 3.97 1.61 4.75
C LEU A 22 2.51 1.87 5.17
N VAL A 23 2.02 3.08 4.95
CA VAL A 23 0.62 3.45 5.22
C VAL A 23 -0.11 3.65 3.90
N ILE A 24 -1.01 2.72 3.59
CA ILE A 24 -1.82 2.74 2.38
C ILE A 24 -3.17 3.35 2.73
N TYR A 25 -3.52 4.44 2.04
CA TYR A 25 -4.78 5.13 2.25
C TYR A 25 -5.21 5.79 0.93
N ASP A 26 -6.50 5.74 0.60
CA ASP A 26 -7.05 6.26 -0.66
C ASP A 26 -6.61 7.71 -0.91
N VAL A 27 -6.61 8.53 0.13
CA VAL A 27 -6.15 9.92 0.08
C VAL A 27 -4.80 10.12 0.77
N GLY A 28 -3.97 9.09 0.82
CA GLY A 28 -2.65 9.08 1.45
C GLY A 28 -1.75 10.23 0.97
N CYS A 29 -1.88 10.62 -0.30
CA CYS A 29 -1.16 11.76 -0.88
C CYS A 29 -1.55 13.12 -0.31
N GLN A 30 -2.82 13.30 0.07
CA GLN A 30 -3.30 14.53 0.69
C GLN A 30 -3.15 14.49 2.21
N TRP A 31 -3.44 13.32 2.79
CA TRP A 31 -3.40 13.09 4.22
C TRP A 31 -1.99 13.30 4.76
N SER A 32 -0.97 12.70 4.14
CA SER A 32 0.41 12.72 4.63
C SER A 32 1.00 14.13 4.78
N ILE A 33 0.66 15.06 3.89
CA ILE A 33 1.18 16.44 3.85
C ILE A 33 1.12 17.14 5.21
N ASN A 34 -0.01 16.99 5.91
CA ASN A 34 -0.25 17.67 7.18
C ASN A 34 -0.31 16.67 8.36
N PHE A 35 0.08 15.42 8.16
CA PHE A 35 -0.06 14.40 9.20
C PHE A 35 0.84 14.69 10.40
N GLY A 36 2.13 14.93 10.19
CA GLY A 36 3.08 15.27 11.28
C GLY A 36 2.60 16.46 12.11
N ARG A 37 2.25 17.58 11.47
CA ARG A 37 1.71 18.77 12.15
C ARG A 37 0.47 18.45 12.99
N ARG A 38 -0.44 17.59 12.49
CA ARG A 38 -1.64 17.20 13.25
C ARG A 38 -1.31 16.35 14.46
N VAL A 39 -0.31 15.47 14.37
CA VAL A 39 0.17 14.68 15.52
C VAL A 39 0.81 15.61 16.55
N GLU A 40 1.72 16.49 16.14
CA GLU A 40 2.38 17.46 17.02
C GLU A 40 1.39 18.41 17.73
N SER A 41 0.33 18.83 17.04
CA SER A 41 -0.70 19.70 17.62
C SER A 41 -1.66 19.01 18.60
N SER A 42 -1.53 17.69 18.79
CA SER A 42 -2.48 16.90 19.55
C SER A 42 -1.80 16.20 20.72
N SER A 43 -2.28 16.45 21.94
CA SER A 43 -1.77 15.81 23.15
C SER A 43 -2.16 14.34 23.29
N SER A 44 -3.06 13.84 22.45
CA SER A 44 -3.56 12.45 22.50
C SER A 44 -3.03 11.57 21.37
N LEU A 45 -2.20 12.12 20.48
CA LEU A 45 -1.59 11.39 19.37
C LEU A 45 -0.07 11.33 19.55
N SER A 46 0.50 10.18 19.26
CA SER A 46 1.94 9.96 19.29
C SER A 46 2.34 8.95 18.23
N LEU A 47 3.53 9.12 17.68
CA LEU A 47 4.17 8.13 16.81
C LEU A 47 5.34 7.48 17.54
N PRO A 48 5.68 6.22 17.23
CA PRO A 48 6.94 5.64 17.69
C PRO A 48 8.14 6.48 17.23
N GLU A 49 9.12 6.60 18.11
CA GLU A 49 10.36 7.31 17.82
C GLU A 49 11.09 6.67 16.62
N ALA A 50 11.64 7.51 15.75
CA ALA A 50 12.40 7.13 14.55
C ALA A 50 11.65 6.27 13.51
N LEU A 51 10.31 6.18 13.58
CA LEU A 51 9.52 5.48 12.56
C LEU A 51 9.33 6.36 11.32
N GLU A 52 9.91 5.94 10.20
CA GLU A 52 9.62 6.54 8.90
C GLU A 52 8.24 6.06 8.40
N ILE A 53 7.38 6.99 8.01
CA ILE A 53 6.08 6.68 7.42
C ILE A 53 6.16 6.90 5.91
N ILE A 54 5.94 5.83 5.15
CA ILE A 54 5.86 5.89 3.69
C ILE A 54 4.37 5.88 3.31
N PRO A 55 3.80 7.01 2.90
CA PRO A 55 2.42 7.05 2.42
C PRO A 55 2.32 6.43 1.02
N ALA A 56 1.24 5.69 0.79
CA ALA A 56 0.87 5.14 -0.52
C ALA A 56 -0.63 5.24 -0.74
N VAL A 57 -1.04 5.09 -2.00
CA VAL A 57 -2.45 5.01 -2.39
C VAL A 57 -2.69 3.66 -3.05
N GLY A 58 -3.84 3.04 -2.76
CA GLY A 58 -4.25 1.79 -3.40
C GLY A 58 -4.31 1.94 -4.92
N LYS A 59 -3.95 0.87 -5.65
CA LYS A 59 -3.79 0.90 -7.11
C LYS A 59 -5.05 1.34 -7.85
N PHE A 60 -6.23 0.96 -7.35
CA PHE A 60 -7.49 1.31 -7.99
C PHE A 60 -7.78 2.81 -7.83
N HIS A 61 -7.66 3.32 -6.60
CA HIS A 61 -7.89 4.74 -6.30
C HIS A 61 -6.83 5.66 -6.92
N LEU A 62 -5.59 5.19 -7.01
CA LEU A 62 -4.47 5.98 -7.53
C LEU A 62 -4.69 6.45 -8.97
N ALA A 63 -5.41 5.67 -9.79
CA ALA A 63 -5.72 6.05 -11.17
C ALA A 63 -6.62 7.30 -11.27
N ALA A 64 -7.41 7.60 -10.23
CA ALA A 64 -8.26 8.78 -10.16
C ALA A 64 -7.53 10.03 -9.62
N HIS A 65 -6.26 9.91 -9.24
CA HIS A 65 -5.47 11.02 -8.72
C HIS A 65 -4.79 11.82 -9.85
N LYS A 66 -4.26 13.00 -9.52
CA LYS A 66 -3.41 13.78 -10.44
C LYS A 66 -2.21 12.94 -10.89
N LEU A 67 -1.71 13.19 -12.11
CA LEU A 67 -0.65 12.41 -12.74
C LEU A 67 0.60 12.22 -11.85
N SER A 68 1.05 13.27 -11.16
CA SER A 68 2.23 13.16 -10.27
C SER A 68 2.01 12.26 -9.05
N CYS A 69 0.77 11.89 -8.71
CA CYS A 69 0.57 10.89 -7.66
C CYS A 69 1.02 9.50 -8.11
N PHE A 70 0.95 9.19 -9.41
CA PHE A 70 1.27 7.87 -9.95
C PHE A 70 2.70 7.45 -9.60
N SER A 71 3.70 8.28 -9.89
CA SER A 71 5.09 8.02 -9.52
C SER A 71 5.30 8.05 -8.00
N ARG A 72 4.76 9.06 -7.33
CA ARG A 72 5.14 9.39 -5.94
C ARG A 72 4.51 8.48 -4.89
N TYR A 73 3.30 7.97 -5.13
CA TYR A 73 2.50 7.21 -4.16
C TYR A 73 2.10 5.80 -4.62
N SER A 74 2.55 5.36 -5.81
CA SER A 74 2.33 3.99 -6.27
C SER A 74 3.13 2.98 -5.45
N LEU A 75 2.44 1.90 -5.08
CA LEU A 75 3.03 0.73 -4.44
C LEU A 75 4.10 0.05 -5.30
N ASN A 76 4.05 0.20 -6.62
CA ASN A 76 5.03 -0.40 -7.53
C ASN A 76 6.43 0.19 -7.37
N PHE A 77 6.54 1.43 -6.86
CA PHE A 77 7.81 2.14 -6.71
C PHE A 77 8.24 2.24 -5.24
N ILE A 78 7.72 1.36 -4.37
CA ILE A 78 8.08 1.31 -2.94
C ILE A 78 8.81 -0.01 -2.67
N LYS A 79 10.10 0.08 -2.38
CA LYS A 79 10.90 -1.08 -2.00
C LYS A 79 10.38 -1.74 -0.74
N GLY A 80 10.24 -3.06 -0.81
CA GLY A 80 9.73 -3.87 0.29
C GLY A 80 8.20 -3.87 0.43
N ALA A 81 7.47 -3.09 -0.37
CA ALA A 81 6.02 -3.22 -0.44
C ALA A 81 5.65 -4.63 -0.95
N GLY A 82 6.34 -5.09 -2.00
CA GLY A 82 5.99 -6.32 -2.71
C GLY A 82 4.83 -6.10 -3.68
N HIS A 83 4.29 -7.19 -4.23
CA HIS A 83 3.20 -7.09 -5.20
C HIS A 83 1.83 -7.08 -4.49
N LEU A 84 1.38 -5.88 -4.11
CA LEU A 84 0.05 -5.66 -3.52
C LEU A 84 -0.76 -4.62 -4.31
N ASP A 85 -2.07 -4.68 -4.16
CA ASP A 85 -3.01 -3.69 -4.70
C ASP A 85 -3.30 -2.56 -3.71
N GLY A 86 -3.30 -2.83 -2.41
CA GLY A 86 -3.69 -1.85 -1.39
C GLY A 86 -5.21 -1.70 -1.21
N GLU A 87 -6.02 -2.60 -1.78
CA GLU A 87 -7.50 -2.53 -1.88
C GLU A 87 -8.17 -3.59 -0.98
N ILE A 88 -7.56 -3.85 0.18
CA ILE A 88 -7.97 -4.98 1.03
C ILE A 88 -9.37 -4.81 1.63
N LEU A 89 -9.83 -3.57 1.86
CA LEU A 89 -11.13 -3.33 2.48
C LEU A 89 -12.27 -3.52 1.48
N GLU A 90 -12.09 -3.03 0.26
CA GLU A 90 -13.04 -3.09 -0.85
C GLU A 90 -13.27 -4.53 -1.30
N THR A 91 -12.20 -5.32 -1.39
CA THR A 91 -12.31 -6.75 -1.73
C THR A 91 -13.09 -7.55 -0.69
N LEU A 92 -13.12 -7.11 0.58
CA LEU A 92 -13.93 -7.72 1.63
C LEU A 92 -15.42 -7.36 1.52
N TRP A 93 -15.82 -6.41 0.68
CA TRP A 93 -17.24 -6.13 0.44
C TRP A 93 -17.94 -7.27 -0.30
N ALA A 94 -17.22 -8.02 -1.15
CA ALA A 94 -17.80 -9.15 -1.88
C ALA A 94 -18.45 -10.22 -0.98
N PRO A 95 -17.79 -10.73 0.09
CA PRO A 95 -18.46 -11.61 1.05
C PRO A 95 -19.54 -10.88 1.86
N PHE A 96 -19.36 -9.59 2.18
CA PHE A 96 -20.37 -8.80 2.90
C PHE A 96 -21.67 -8.60 2.11
N ASN A 97 -21.58 -8.48 0.79
CA ASN A 97 -22.76 -8.36 -0.07
C ASN A 97 -23.68 -9.58 0.02
N LYS A 98 -23.17 -10.75 0.42
CA LYS A 98 -23.98 -11.97 0.62
C LYS A 98 -24.79 -11.94 1.91
N ILE A 99 -24.29 -11.27 2.95
CA ILE A 99 -24.93 -11.18 4.27
C ILE A 99 -25.80 -9.93 4.40
N SER A 100 -25.52 -8.88 3.62
CA SER A 100 -26.28 -7.64 3.66
C SER A 100 -27.80 -7.84 3.48
N PRO A 101 -28.30 -8.69 2.56
CA PRO A 101 -29.73 -8.91 2.41
C PRO A 101 -30.44 -9.42 3.66
N THR A 102 -29.81 -10.33 4.42
CA THR A 102 -30.37 -10.90 5.66
C THR A 102 -30.25 -9.92 6.82
N ALA A 103 -29.18 -9.12 6.85
CA ALA A 103 -28.95 -8.10 7.87
C ALA A 103 -29.91 -6.89 7.77
N ARG A 104 -30.59 -6.69 6.64
CA ARG A 104 -31.49 -5.55 6.41
C ARG A 104 -32.72 -5.52 7.31
N SER A 105 -33.32 -6.67 7.61
CA SER A 105 -34.53 -6.76 8.44
C SER A 105 -34.24 -6.82 9.95
N MET A 106 -32.96 -6.92 10.32
CA MET A 106 -32.53 -7.00 11.71
C MET A 106 -32.61 -5.64 12.41
N SER A 107 -32.77 -5.67 13.73
CA SER A 107 -32.58 -4.48 14.58
C SER A 107 -31.16 -3.95 14.43
N GLN A 108 -30.94 -2.68 14.77
CA GLN A 108 -29.62 -2.06 14.64
C GLN A 108 -28.54 -2.80 15.45
N ALA A 109 -28.85 -3.16 16.70
CA ALA A 109 -27.92 -3.89 17.56
C ALA A 109 -27.59 -5.27 16.98
N HIS A 110 -28.61 -6.03 16.56
CA HIS A 110 -28.38 -7.37 16.02
C HIS A 110 -27.65 -7.34 14.67
N ARG A 111 -27.94 -6.34 13.82
CA ARG A 111 -27.21 -6.11 12.56
C ARG A 111 -25.72 -5.88 12.82
N GLN A 112 -25.39 -5.08 13.84
CA GLN A 112 -24.00 -4.82 14.20
C GLN A 112 -23.30 -6.10 14.67
N GLU A 113 -23.93 -6.87 15.55
CA GLU A 113 -23.39 -8.16 16.03
C GLU A 113 -23.10 -9.12 14.88
N VAL A 114 -24.06 -9.27 13.94
CA VAL A 114 -23.89 -10.14 12.77
C VAL A 114 -22.73 -9.68 11.89
N TYR A 115 -22.60 -8.38 11.63
CA TYR A 115 -21.47 -7.87 10.86
C TYR A 115 -20.14 -8.07 11.58
N ASP A 116 -20.08 -7.79 12.88
CA ASP A 116 -18.88 -7.98 13.70
C ASP A 116 -18.45 -9.46 13.72
N ASP A 117 -19.40 -10.39 13.81
CA ASP A 117 -19.12 -11.83 13.77
C ASP A 117 -18.52 -12.24 12.43
N HIS A 118 -19.06 -11.75 11.31
CA HIS A 118 -18.49 -12.01 9.98
C HIS A 118 -17.10 -11.37 9.79
N MET A 119 -16.86 -10.17 10.35
CA MET A 119 -15.53 -9.54 10.33
C MET A 119 -14.53 -10.35 11.17
N ARG A 120 -14.92 -10.81 12.36
CA ARG A 120 -14.09 -11.63 13.24
C ARG A 120 -13.75 -12.97 12.61
N ASP A 121 -14.72 -13.65 12.00
CA ASP A 121 -14.49 -14.90 11.26
C ASP A 121 -13.51 -14.70 10.09
N SER A 122 -13.66 -13.60 9.33
CA SER A 122 -12.71 -13.25 8.27
C SER A 122 -11.29 -13.05 8.82
N ASN A 123 -11.14 -12.31 9.92
CA ASN A 123 -9.84 -12.07 10.56
C ASN A 123 -9.23 -13.35 11.12
N TRP A 124 -10.04 -14.19 11.77
CA TRP A 124 -9.62 -15.49 12.28
C TRP A 124 -9.09 -16.38 11.15
N LYS A 125 -9.83 -16.51 10.04
CA LYS A 125 -9.41 -17.28 8.85
C LYS A 125 -8.09 -16.79 8.28
N LYS A 126 -7.86 -15.47 8.25
CA LYS A 126 -6.58 -14.89 7.83
C LYS A 126 -5.45 -15.29 8.76
N ILE A 127 -5.66 -15.23 10.08
CA ILE A 127 -4.65 -15.59 11.09
C ILE A 127 -4.27 -17.07 10.97
N VAL A 128 -5.25 -17.99 10.97
CA VAL A 128 -4.96 -19.43 10.90
C VAL A 128 -4.43 -19.85 9.52
N GLY A 129 -4.82 -19.15 8.46
CA GLY A 129 -4.42 -19.43 7.09
C GLY A 129 -3.12 -18.74 6.66
N ILE A 130 -2.50 -17.91 7.51
CA ILE A 130 -1.40 -17.03 7.09
C ILE A 130 -0.20 -17.82 6.56
N VAL A 131 0.18 -18.91 7.23
CA VAL A 131 1.35 -19.72 6.85
C VAL A 131 1.16 -20.33 5.46
N VAL A 132 0.01 -20.96 5.22
CA VAL A 132 -0.32 -21.58 3.93
C VAL A 132 -0.42 -20.53 2.83
N SER A 133 -1.02 -19.37 3.13
CA SER A 133 -1.11 -18.25 2.20
C SER A 133 0.27 -17.72 1.80
N LEU A 134 1.16 -17.52 2.78
CA LEU A 134 2.52 -17.04 2.55
C LEU A 134 3.35 -18.04 1.73
N GLN A 135 3.26 -19.33 2.03
CA GLN A 135 3.94 -20.37 1.24
C GLN A 135 3.50 -20.37 -0.22
N LYS A 136 2.18 -20.24 -0.47
CA LYS A 136 1.65 -20.15 -1.83
C LYS A 136 2.14 -18.88 -2.54
N LYS A 137 2.04 -17.72 -1.88
CA LYS A 137 2.49 -16.43 -2.41
C LYS A 137 3.98 -16.42 -2.72
N TYR A 138 4.80 -17.04 -1.87
CA TYR A 138 6.24 -17.18 -2.08
C TYR A 138 6.53 -17.93 -3.38
N LYS A 139 5.94 -19.12 -3.57
CA LYS A 139 6.10 -19.90 -4.81
C LYS A 139 5.64 -19.15 -6.06
N THR A 140 4.51 -18.43 -5.96
CA THR A 140 4.05 -17.57 -7.06
C THR A 140 5.04 -16.44 -7.32
N GLY A 141 5.59 -15.84 -6.28
CA GLY A 141 6.61 -14.79 -6.37
C GLY A 141 7.88 -15.26 -7.05
N GLU A 142 8.37 -16.47 -6.74
CA GLU A 142 9.54 -17.06 -7.40
C GLU A 142 9.31 -17.22 -8.91
N LYS A 143 8.16 -17.78 -9.32
CA LYS A 143 7.82 -17.92 -10.73
C LYS A 143 7.75 -16.57 -11.45
N CYS A 144 7.08 -15.59 -10.85
CA CYS A 144 6.98 -14.25 -11.43
C CYS A 144 8.34 -13.55 -11.51
N PHE A 145 9.24 -13.82 -10.55
CA PHE A 145 10.59 -13.28 -10.57
C PHE A 145 11.40 -13.83 -11.76
N GLU A 146 11.33 -15.13 -12.01
CA GLU A 146 11.99 -15.76 -13.17
C GLU A 146 11.49 -15.16 -14.49
N GLU A 147 10.17 -15.04 -14.66
CA GLU A 147 9.55 -14.45 -15.86
C GLU A 147 9.96 -12.99 -16.08
N MET A 148 9.94 -12.17 -15.02
CA MET A 148 10.33 -10.76 -15.10
C MET A 148 11.83 -10.59 -15.34
N LYS A 149 12.66 -11.47 -14.77
CA LYS A 149 14.11 -11.48 -15.00
C LYS A 149 14.43 -11.78 -16.45
N GLU A 150 13.81 -12.80 -17.03
CA GLU A 150 14.00 -13.13 -18.45
C GLU A 150 13.59 -11.95 -19.35
N ALA A 151 12.43 -11.35 -19.10
CA ALA A 151 11.96 -10.19 -19.85
C ALA A 151 12.92 -8.99 -19.72
N TYR A 152 13.47 -8.76 -18.53
CA TYR A 152 14.45 -7.70 -18.27
C TYR A 152 15.77 -7.94 -19.02
N GLU A 153 16.30 -9.15 -19.00
CA GLU A 153 17.53 -9.52 -19.71
C GLU A 153 17.35 -9.40 -21.23
N GLN A 154 16.21 -9.87 -21.77
CA GLN A 154 15.89 -9.70 -23.19
C GLN A 154 15.82 -8.22 -23.58
N LEU A 155 15.12 -7.40 -22.78
CA LEU A 155 14.98 -5.97 -23.05
C LEU A 155 16.34 -5.25 -22.99
N THR A 156 17.15 -5.54 -21.98
CA THR A 156 18.45 -4.87 -21.80
C THR A 156 19.49 -5.32 -22.82
N SER A 157 19.38 -6.54 -23.37
CA SER A 157 20.30 -7.04 -24.40
C SER A 157 20.30 -6.25 -25.71
N VAL A 158 19.21 -5.52 -25.99
CA VAL A 158 19.03 -4.73 -27.21
C VAL A 158 19.17 -3.23 -26.98
N ILE A 159 19.43 -2.80 -25.74
CA ILE A 159 19.58 -1.39 -25.35
C ILE A 159 21.07 -1.07 -25.16
N GLU A 160 21.45 0.15 -25.50
CA GLU A 160 22.83 0.63 -25.30
C GLU A 160 23.24 0.52 -23.81
N PRO A 161 24.38 -0.11 -23.48
CA PRO A 161 24.77 -0.34 -22.08
C PRO A 161 24.92 0.95 -21.25
N SER A 162 25.28 2.06 -21.89
CA SER A 162 25.37 3.38 -21.25
C SER A 162 24.01 3.87 -20.74
N LYS A 163 22.94 3.64 -21.51
CA LYS A 163 21.56 4.00 -21.15
C LYS A 163 21.02 3.15 -20.03
N VAL A 164 21.28 1.83 -20.08
CA VAL A 164 20.90 0.92 -18.98
C VAL A 164 21.55 1.36 -17.67
N SER A 165 22.86 1.62 -17.71
CA SER A 165 23.61 2.09 -16.53
C SER A 165 23.07 3.43 -15.98
N GLN A 166 22.72 4.36 -16.87
CA GLN A 166 22.11 5.63 -16.49
C GLN A 166 20.74 5.44 -15.83
N TRP A 167 19.87 4.60 -16.40
CA TRP A 167 18.55 4.33 -15.84
C TRP A 167 18.61 3.60 -14.50
N ASP A 168 19.56 2.70 -14.31
CA ASP A 168 19.79 2.04 -13.02
C ASP A 168 20.21 3.04 -11.93
N LEU A 169 21.06 4.00 -12.30
CA LEU A 169 21.45 5.11 -11.41
C LEU A 169 20.26 6.01 -11.08
N ASP A 170 19.47 6.40 -12.08
CA ASP A 170 18.29 7.24 -11.90
C ASP A 170 17.23 6.54 -11.04
N ALA A 171 16.97 5.26 -11.27
CA ALA A 171 16.06 4.45 -10.46
C ALA A 171 16.55 4.31 -9.01
N SER A 172 17.84 4.08 -8.79
CA SER A 172 18.44 4.01 -7.45
C SER A 172 18.33 5.33 -6.70
N ARG A 173 18.57 6.46 -7.37
CA ARG A 173 18.39 7.80 -6.81
C ARG A 173 16.91 8.05 -6.46
N ALA A 174 16.00 7.74 -7.38
CA ALA A 174 14.57 7.90 -7.20
C ALA A 174 14.02 7.06 -6.02
N GLU A 175 14.50 5.83 -5.86
CA GLU A 175 14.16 4.96 -4.74
C GLU A 175 14.59 5.56 -3.39
N SER A 176 15.80 6.12 -3.32
CA SER A 176 16.37 6.69 -2.09
C SER A 176 15.76 8.04 -1.72
N GLU A 177 15.67 8.97 -2.67
CA GLU A 177 15.21 10.34 -2.41
C GLU A 177 13.68 10.42 -2.31
N ARG A 178 12.98 9.54 -3.02
CA ARG A 178 11.51 9.55 -3.15
C ARG A 178 10.97 10.92 -3.57
N GLY A 179 9.69 11.17 -3.33
CA GLY A 179 9.04 12.42 -3.69
C GLY A 179 9.17 12.70 -5.18
N GLU A 180 9.63 13.91 -5.52
CA GLU A 180 9.73 14.35 -6.92
C GLU A 180 10.78 13.56 -7.71
N ALA A 181 11.77 12.93 -7.05
CA ALA A 181 12.76 12.09 -7.72
C ALA A 181 12.12 10.88 -8.42
N LEU A 182 10.93 10.43 -7.99
CA LEU A 182 10.17 9.35 -8.62
C LEU A 182 9.51 9.77 -9.93
N ASP A 183 9.47 11.07 -10.24
CA ASP A 183 8.79 11.55 -11.45
C ASP A 183 9.51 11.13 -12.75
N ILE A 184 10.69 10.51 -12.66
CA ILE A 184 11.32 9.79 -13.78
C ILE A 184 10.40 8.70 -14.37
N TYR A 185 9.43 8.20 -13.60
CA TYR A 185 8.45 7.20 -14.05
C TYR A 185 7.18 7.81 -14.66
N LEU A 186 7.08 9.13 -14.75
CA LEU A 186 5.98 9.78 -15.43
C LEU A 186 6.24 9.79 -16.94
N LEU A 187 5.23 9.40 -17.71
CA LEU A 187 5.26 9.55 -19.16
C LEU A 187 5.05 11.02 -19.50
N THR A 188 6.14 11.73 -19.78
CA THR A 188 6.07 13.05 -20.43
C THR A 188 5.79 12.82 -21.90
N MET A 189 4.53 12.97 -22.31
CA MET A 189 4.24 13.18 -23.72
C MET A 189 4.69 14.59 -24.06
N ASP A 190 5.74 14.72 -24.87
CA ASP A 190 6.02 15.99 -25.51
C ASP A 190 4.76 16.39 -26.29
N LYS A 191 4.19 17.54 -25.93
CA LYS A 191 3.11 18.13 -26.71
C LYS A 191 3.72 18.56 -28.05
N GLY A 192 3.61 17.67 -29.04
CA GLY A 192 3.84 18.01 -30.44
C GLY A 192 2.89 19.07 -30.95
#